data_AF-E0NK39-F1
#
_entry.id   AF-E0NK39-F1
#
_cell.length_a   1.000
_cell.length_b   1.000
_cell.length_c   1.000
_cell.angle_alpha   90.00
_cell.angle_beta   90.00
_cell.angle_gamma   90.00
#
_symmetry.space_group_name_H-M   'P 1'
#
loop_
_entity.id
_entity.type
_entity.pdbx_description
1 polymer ?
#
loop_
_entity_poly.entity_id
_entity_poly.type
_entity_poly.pdbx_seq_one_letter_code
_entity_poly.pdbx_strand_id
1 'polypeptide(L)' 'MAKGMSYNGLIRRFIPKGKQIDSCSDEQIAQIEIWCNGLPRKSFGYRPPDTLFEDELDKIYSCVA' A
#
# COMPACT_ATOMS: atom_id res chain seq x y z
N MET A 1 6.99 4.20 22.07
CA MET A 1 7.23 4.25 20.60
C MET A 1 6.22 3.34 19.91
N ALA A 2 5.24 3.89 19.19
CA ALA A 2 4.30 3.07 18.43
C ALA A 2 5.03 2.52 17.19
N LYS A 3 5.40 1.24 17.22
CA LYS A 3 5.99 0.56 16.06
C LYS A 3 4.88 0.40 15.01
N GLY A 4 4.86 1.29 14.02
CA GLY A 4 3.94 1.19 12.88
C GLY A 4 4.17 -0.10 12.10
N MET A 5 3.14 -0.54 11.37
CA MET A 5 3.23 -1.72 10.52
C MET A 5 4.19 -1.48 9.35
N SER A 6 5.20 -2.34 9.19
CA SER A 6 6.16 -2.26 8.09
C SER A 6 5.55 -2.83 6.80
N TYR A 7 5.76 -2.14 5.67
CA TYR A 7 5.35 -2.62 4.33
C TYR A 7 5.93 -3.99 4.00
N ASN A 8 7.18 -4.27 4.39
CA ASN A 8 7.77 -5.58 4.19
C ASN A 8 6.99 -6.65 4.97
N GLY A 9 6.51 -6.33 6.18
CA GLY A 9 5.64 -7.22 6.94
C GLY A 9 4.30 -7.52 6.28
N LEU A 10 3.76 -6.60 5.48
CA LEU A 10 2.54 -6.82 4.69
C LEU A 10 2.81 -7.72 3.49
N ILE A 11 3.82 -7.40 2.69
CA ILE A 11 4.18 -8.18 1.49
C ILE A 11 4.50 -9.63 1.89
N ARG A 12 5.20 -9.82 3.03
CA ARG A 12 5.56 -11.16 3.53
C ARG A 12 4.38 -12.01 4.00
N ARG A 13 3.15 -11.48 4.04
CA ARG A 13 1.93 -12.29 4.22
C ARG A 13 1.59 -13.09 2.96
N PHE A 14 1.98 -12.59 1.80
CA PHE A 14 1.70 -13.20 0.49
C PHE A 14 2.93 -13.85 -0.13
N ILE A 15 4.12 -13.29 0.13
CA ILE A 15 5.40 -13.79 -0.37
C ILE A 15 6.24 -14.30 0.82
N PRO A 16 6.21 -15.60 1.13
CA PRO A 16 6.94 -16.17 2.25
C PRO A 16 8.44 -15.84 2.20
N LYS A 17 9.09 -15.87 3.37
CA LYS A 17 10.56 -15.79 3.42
C LYS A 17 11.18 -16.98 2.67
N GLY A 18 12.26 -16.73 1.94
CA GLY A 18 12.91 -17.72 1.08
C GLY A 18 12.31 -17.84 -0.33
N LYS A 19 11.11 -17.29 -0.57
CA LYS A 19 10.59 -17.10 -1.93
C LYS A 19 11.12 -15.79 -2.51
N GLN A 20 11.66 -15.87 -3.72
CA GLN A 20 12.10 -14.70 -4.45
C GLN A 20 10.88 -13.92 -4.97
N ILE A 21 10.91 -12.59 -4.88
CA ILE A 21 9.78 -11.75 -5.29
C ILE A 21 9.61 -11.77 -6.82
N ASP A 22 10.71 -11.93 -7.57
CA ASP A 22 10.72 -12.08 -9.03
C ASP A 22 9.95 -13.31 -9.54
N SER A 23 9.69 -14.30 -8.67
CA SER A 23 8.91 -15.49 -8.98
C SER A 23 7.40 -15.28 -8.86
N CYS A 24 6.95 -14.10 -8.42
CA CYS A 24 5.55 -13.72 -8.44
C CYS A 24 5.17 -13.25 -9.84
N SER A 25 4.00 -13.67 -10.32
CA SER A 25 3.47 -13.13 -11.57
C SER A 25 3.04 -11.66 -11.39
N ASP A 26 2.98 -10.92 -12.48
CA ASP A 26 2.53 -9.52 -12.45
C ASP A 26 1.12 -9.40 -11.86
N GLU A 27 0.23 -10.36 -12.13
CA GLU A 27 -1.11 -10.39 -11.55
C GLU A 27 -1.06 -10.59 -10.03
N GLN A 28 -0.15 -11.41 -9.52
CA GLN A 28 0.02 -11.59 -8.07
C GLN A 28 0.55 -10.31 -7.43
N ILE A 29 1.50 -9.64 -8.08
CA ILE A 29 2.02 -8.35 -7.60
C ILE A 29 0.91 -7.30 -7.58
N ALA A 30 0.11 -7.19 -8.64
CA ALA A 30 -1.03 -6.27 -8.70
C ALA A 30 -2.07 -6.54 -7.61
N GLN A 31 -2.39 -7.82 -7.34
CA GLN A 31 -3.31 -8.17 -6.25
C GLN A 31 -2.76 -7.77 -4.87
N ILE A 32 -1.46 -7.98 -4.63
CA ILE A 32 -0.81 -7.57 -3.38
C ILE A 32 -0.82 -6.05 -3.24
N GLU A 33 -0.54 -5.33 -4.33
CA GLU A 33 -0.58 -3.86 -4.37
C GLU A 33 -1.96 -3.32 -4.02
N ILE A 34 -3.01 -3.77 -4.72
CA ILE A 34 -4.40 -3.36 -4.47
C ILE A 34 -4.76 -3.60 -3.01
N TRP A 35 -4.43 -4.79 -2.48
CA TRP A 35 -4.70 -5.10 -1.08
C TRP A 35 -3.92 -4.20 -0.11
N CYS A 36 -2.65 -3.91 -0.39
CA CYS A 36 -1.82 -3.05 0.46
C CYS A 36 -2.30 -1.60 0.47
N ASN A 37 -2.78 -1.10 -0.66
CA ASN A 37 -3.22 0.29 -0.87
C ASN A 37 -4.64 0.52 -0.35
N GLY A 38 -5.51 -0.50 -0.37
CA GLY A 38 -6.84 -0.45 0.23
C GLY A 38 -6.86 -0.68 1.74
N LEU A 39 -5.73 -1.06 2.36
CA LEU A 39 -5.69 -1.42 3.79
C LEU A 39 -5.67 -0.17 4.70
N PRO A 40 -6.69 0.04 5.57
CA PRO A 40 -6.70 1.11 6.56
C PRO A 40 -5.50 1.07 7.50
N ARG A 41 -4.79 2.19 7.69
CA ARG A 41 -3.59 2.24 8.54
C ARG A 41 -3.74 3.21 9.70
N LYS A 42 -3.34 2.79 10.90
CA LYS A 42 -3.33 3.66 12.09
C LYS A 42 -2.52 4.95 11.89
N SER A 43 -1.40 4.89 11.17
CA SER A 43 -0.58 6.07 10.81
C SER A 43 -1.32 7.09 9.96
N PHE A 44 -2.35 6.65 9.25
CA PHE A 44 -3.20 7.43 8.37
C PHE A 44 -4.56 7.75 9.01
N GLY A 45 -4.67 7.63 10.33
CA GLY A 45 -5.95 7.80 11.03
C GLY A 45 -6.98 6.73 10.63
N TYR A 46 -6.50 5.53 10.30
CA TYR A 46 -7.30 4.43 9.74
C TYR A 46 -7.93 4.74 8.38
N ARG A 47 -7.37 5.69 7.62
CA ARG A 47 -7.70 5.83 6.20
C ARG A 47 -6.83 4.92 5.32
N PRO A 48 -7.38 4.38 4.22
CA PRO A 48 -6.60 3.68 3.21
C PRO A 48 -5.60 4.61 2.50
N PRO A 49 -4.38 4.11 2.18
CA PRO A 49 -3.42 4.84 1.36
C PRO A 49 -3.94 5.33 0.02
N ASP A 50 -4.76 4.53 -0.69
CA ASP A 50 -5.31 4.91 -2.00
C ASP A 50 -6.13 6.20 -1.93
N THR A 51 -7.03 6.29 -0.95
CA THR A 51 -7.92 7.42 -0.73
C THR A 51 -7.11 8.68 -0.42
N LEU A 52 -6.06 8.55 0.40
CA LEU A 52 -5.17 9.67 0.70
C LEU A 52 -4.39 10.14 -0.52
N PHE A 53 -4.01 9.22 -1.40
CA PHE A 53 -3.29 9.57 -2.62
C PHE A 53 -4.19 10.36 -3.56
N GLU A 54 -5.42 9.90 -3.79
CA GLU A 54 -6.42 10.63 -4.59
C GLU A 54 -6.75 12.00 -3.99
N ASP A 55 -6.96 12.09 -2.67
CA ASP A 55 -7.19 13.36 -1.96
C ASP A 55 -6.05 14.38 -2.20
N GLU A 56 -4.80 13.93 -2.27
CA GLU A 56 -3.66 14.81 -2.56
C GLU A 56 -3.54 15.18 -4.05
N LEU A 57 -3.87 14.24 -4.95
CA LEU A 57 -3.94 14.54 -6.38
C LEU A 57 -4.99 15.62 -6.66
N ASP A 58 -6.18 15.51 -6.06
CA ASP A 58 -7.25 16.51 -6.20
C ASP A 58 -6.79 17.90 -5.76
N LYS A 59 -5.99 18.00 -4.69
CA LYS A 59 -5.41 19.28 -4.24
C LYS A 59 -4.43 19.84 -5.27
N ILE A 60 -3.59 18.99 -5.85
CA ILE A 60 -2.61 19.43 -6.86
C ILE A 60 -3.35 19.91 -8.10
N TYR A 61 -4.30 19.13 -8.62
CA TYR A 61 -5.04 19.48 -9.83
C TYR A 61 -5.97 20.68 -9.65
N SER A 62 -6.57 20.85 -8.46
CA SER A 62 -7.37 22.04 -8.16
C SER A 62 -6.55 23.32 -7.98
N CYS A 63 -5.27 23.23 -7.61
CA CYS A 63 -4.37 24.38 -7.54
C CYS A 63 -3.81 24.82 -8.91
N VAL A 64 -3.82 23.93 -9.89
CA VAL A 64 -3.31 24.17 -11.25
C VAL A 64 -4.42 24.62 -12.22
N ALA A 65 -5.68 24.51 -11.80
CA ALA A 65 -6.87 24.94 -12.54
C ALA A 65 -7.20 26.43 -12.36
#